data_AF-A0A480BWV9-F1
#
_entry.id   AF-A0A480BWV9-F1
#
_cell.length_a   1.000
_cell.length_b   1.000
_cell.length_c   1.000
_cell.angle_alpha   90.00
_cell.angle_beta   90.00
_cell.angle_gamma   90.00
#
_symmetry.space_group_name_H-M   'P 1'
#
loop_
_entity.id
_entity.type
_entity.pdbx_description
1 polymer ?
#
loop_
_entity_poly.entity_id
_entity_poly.type
_entity_poly.pdbx_seq_one_letter_code
_entity_poly.pdbx_strand_id
1 'polypeptide(L)'
;RREIHHEPEDNTCGCGQPMQRIGEDVAEKLDYTPGVFSVERHIRGKWVCACCEKLVQAPVAPHVIDKGLPTTGLLAQVLVGKYLDHLPLYRQEAIFERA
;
A
#
# COMPACT_ATOMS: atom_id res chain seq x y z
N ARG A 1 6.06 -7.86 -8.87
CA ARG A 1 5.46 -6.53 -8.63
C ARG A 1 3.97 -6.65 -8.89
N ARG A 2 3.13 -6.14 -7.99
CA ARG A 2 1.66 -6.24 -8.04
C ARG A 2 1.06 -4.85 -7.95
N GLU A 3 0.04 -4.57 -8.74
CA GLU A 3 -0.70 -3.29 -8.68
C GLU A 3 -2.03 -3.50 -7.96
N ILE A 4 -2.36 -2.56 -7.06
CA ILE A 4 -3.56 -2.58 -6.25
C ILE A 4 -4.24 -1.23 -6.42
N HIS A 5 -5.38 -1.23 -7.11
CA HIS A 5 -6.14 -0.02 -7.40
C HIS A 5 -7.16 0.24 -6.28
N HIS A 6 -7.20 1.48 -5.82
CA HIS A 6 -8.15 1.96 -4.82
C HIS A 6 -8.97 3.07 -5.48
N GLU A 7 -10.17 2.72 -5.91
CA GLU A 7 -11.12 3.64 -6.53
C GLU A 7 -12.36 3.83 -5.64
N PRO A 8 -13.02 5.00 -5.70
CA PRO A 8 -14.33 5.18 -5.07
C PRO A 8 -15.35 4.18 -5.62
N GLU A 9 -16.25 3.68 -4.77
CA GLU A 9 -17.34 2.79 -5.20
C GLU A 9 -18.37 3.49 -6.09
N ASP A 10 -18.60 4.79 -5.86
CA ASP A 10 -19.46 5.64 -6.67
C ASP A 10 -18.66 6.84 -7.19
N ASN A 11 -18.69 7.00 -8.52
CA ASN A 11 -18.06 8.11 -9.23
C ASN A 11 -19.07 9.22 -9.57
N THR A 12 -20.21 9.25 -8.89
CA THR A 12 -21.22 10.31 -9.00
C THR A 12 -21.04 11.29 -7.85
N CYS A 13 -20.97 12.58 -8.19
CA CYS A 13 -20.98 13.61 -7.16
C CYS A 13 -22.39 13.76 -6.57
N GLY A 14 -22.51 14.20 -5.32
CA GLY A 14 -23.82 14.46 -4.68
C GLY A 14 -24.69 15.50 -5.42
N CYS A 15 -24.13 16.23 -6.40
CA CYS A 15 -24.88 17.10 -7.32
C CYS A 15 -25.47 16.37 -8.55
N GLY A 16 -25.25 15.06 -8.69
CA GLY A 16 -25.75 14.23 -9.80
C GLY A 16 -24.87 14.21 -11.05
N GLN A 17 -23.73 14.91 -11.06
CA GLN A 17 -22.79 14.91 -12.18
C GLN A 17 -21.71 13.81 -12.03
N PRO A 18 -21.25 13.19 -13.12
CA PRO A 18 -20.14 12.25 -13.07
C PRO A 18 -18.83 12.97 -12.69
N MET A 19 -18.04 12.33 -11.85
CA MET A 19 -16.71 12.79 -11.48
C MET A 19 -15.69 12.43 -12.56
N GLN A 20 -14.65 13.27 -12.68
CA GLN A 20 -13.55 13.09 -13.63
C GLN A 20 -12.27 12.74 -12.89
N ARG A 21 -11.53 11.76 -13.41
CA ARG A 21 -10.22 11.38 -12.88
C ARG A 21 -9.17 12.40 -13.36
N ILE A 22 -8.52 13.08 -12.43
CA ILE A 22 -7.53 14.14 -12.73
C ILE A 22 -6.09 13.69 -12.50
N GLY A 23 -5.88 12.60 -11.78
CA GLY A 23 -4.55 12.09 -11.45
C GLY A 23 -4.60 10.92 -10.50
N GLU A 24 -3.44 10.52 -9.98
CA GLU A 24 -3.30 9.42 -9.04
C GLU A 24 -2.14 9.68 -8.07
N ASP A 25 -2.26 9.13 -6.86
CA ASP A 25 -1.13 8.95 -5.96
C ASP A 25 -0.72 7.48 -5.94
N VAL A 26 0.59 7.22 -6.00
CA VAL A 26 1.15 5.87 -5.94
C VAL A 26 2.01 5.74 -4.70
N ALA A 27 1.72 4.73 -3.89
CA ALA A 27 2.56 4.35 -2.75
C ALA A 27 3.05 2.93 -2.95
N GLU A 28 4.35 2.70 -2.75
CA GLU A 28 4.94 1.37 -2.82
C GLU A 28 5.08 0.77 -1.44
N LYS A 29 4.78 -0.53 -1.34
CA LYS A 29 4.98 -1.35 -0.15
C LYS A 29 5.80 -2.57 -0.51
N LEU A 30 6.71 -2.95 0.37
CA LEU A 30 7.56 -4.12 0.20
C LEU A 30 6.98 -5.29 1.00
N ASP A 31 6.60 -6.34 0.29
CA ASP A 31 6.13 -7.59 0.85
C ASP A 31 7.20 -8.68 0.75
N TYR A 32 7.09 -9.68 1.63
CA TYR A 32 7.99 -10.80 1.66
C TYR A 32 7.23 -12.11 1.78
N THR A 33 7.42 -12.97 0.79
CA THR A 33 7.16 -14.41 0.88
C THR A 33 8.53 -15.08 1.03
N PRO A 34 8.70 -16.15 1.85
CA PRO A 34 10.00 -16.77 2.04
C PRO A 34 10.78 -17.01 0.74
N GLY A 35 11.91 -16.30 0.60
CA GLY A 35 12.79 -16.36 -0.57
C GLY A 35 12.42 -15.44 -1.75
N VAL A 36 11.39 -14.60 -1.63
CA VAL A 36 10.96 -13.67 -2.71
C VAL A 36 10.47 -12.35 -2.12
N PHE A 37 11.13 -11.26 -2.51
CA PHE A 37 10.61 -9.91 -2.31
C PHE A 37 9.65 -9.51 -3.42
N SER A 38 8.54 -8.87 -3.05
CA SER A 38 7.61 -8.31 -4.01
C SER A 38 7.20 -6.89 -3.64
N VAL A 39 7.00 -6.05 -4.65
CA VAL A 39 6.53 -4.68 -4.47
C VAL A 39 5.04 -4.62 -4.79
N GLU A 40 4.25 -4.19 -3.83
CA GLU A 40 2.85 -3.82 -3.99
C GLU A 40 2.75 -2.31 -4.26
N ARG A 41 2.26 -1.93 -5.44
CA ARG A 41 1.95 -0.53 -5.78
C ARG A 41 0.49 -0.26 -5.46
N HIS A 42 0.23 0.57 -4.47
CA HIS A 42 -1.11 1.04 -4.17
C HIS A 42 -1.38 2.34 -4.95
N ILE A 43 -2.24 2.25 -5.96
CA ILE A 43 -2.61 3.35 -6.84
C ILE A 43 -3.98 3.90 -6.40
N ARG A 44 -4.03 5.18 -6.03
CA ARG A 44 -5.26 5.86 -5.58
C ARG A 44 -5.62 6.97 -6.55
N GLY A 45 -6.73 6.81 -7.26
CA GLY A 45 -7.24 7.82 -8.19
C GLY A 45 -7.75 9.08 -7.47
N LYS A 46 -7.39 10.26 -7.99
CA LYS A 46 -7.94 11.56 -7.60
C LYS A 46 -9.09 11.91 -8.54
N TRP A 47 -10.27 12.10 -7.97
CA TRP A 47 -11.49 12.38 -8.71
C TRP A 47 -12.01 13.77 -8.37
N VAL A 48 -12.39 14.55 -9.37
CA VAL A 48 -12.95 15.90 -9.19
C VAL A 48 -14.31 16.00 -9.85
N CYS A 49 -15.24 16.67 -9.19
CA CYS A 49 -16.45 17.17 -9.83
C CYS A 49 -16.18 18.57 -10.39
N ALA A 50 -16.31 18.77 -11.70
CA ALA A 50 -16.11 20.08 -12.32
C ALA A 50 -17.18 21.12 -11.93
N CYS A 51 -18.38 20.67 -11.55
CA CYS A 51 -19.47 21.56 -11.15
C CYS A 51 -19.32 22.06 -9.70
N CYS A 52 -18.91 21.19 -8.77
CA CYS A 52 -18.83 21.51 -7.35
C CYS A 52 -17.40 21.73 -6.85
N GLU A 53 -16.40 21.57 -7.71
CA GLU A 53 -14.96 21.64 -7.39
C GLU A 53 -14.54 20.70 -6.24
N LYS A 54 -15.30 19.62 -6.03
CA LYS A 54 -15.07 18.64 -4.95
C LYS A 54 -14.07 17.58 -5.40
N LEU A 55 -12.99 17.43 -4.63
CA LEU A 55 -12.01 16.34 -4.75
C LEU A 55 -12.41 15.15 -3.87
N VAL A 56 -12.40 13.94 -4.44
CA VAL A 56 -12.61 12.68 -3.73
C VAL A 56 -11.48 11.71 -4.09
N GLN A 57 -11.01 10.97 -3.09
CA GLN A 57 -9.99 9.94 -3.23
C GLN A 57 -10.29 8.83 -2.22
N ALA A 58 -10.00 7.59 -2.58
CA ALA A 58 -10.13 6.47 -1.65
C ALA A 58 -9.17 6.67 -0.45
N PRO A 59 -9.64 6.53 0.80
CA PRO A 59 -8.81 6.74 1.97
C PRO A 59 -7.66 5.73 2.04
N VAL A 60 -6.57 6.13 2.69
CA VAL A 60 -5.46 5.21 2.98
C VAL A 60 -5.85 4.37 4.18
N ALA A 61 -5.84 3.04 4.01
CA ALA A 61 -6.05 2.11 5.12
C ALA A 61 -4.95 2.31 6.19
N PRO A 62 -5.27 2.15 7.48
CA PRO A 62 -4.29 2.30 8.54
C PRO A 62 -3.14 1.30 8.37
N HIS A 63 -1.93 1.76 8.69
CA HIS A 63 -0.71 0.96 8.62
C HIS A 63 -0.11 0.80 10.02
N VAL A 64 0.59 -0.30 10.26
CA VAL A 64 1.28 -0.54 11.54
C VAL A 64 2.36 0.51 11.80
N ILE A 65 3.10 0.88 10.75
CA ILE A 65 4.08 1.95 10.75
C ILE A 65 3.62 3.01 9.74
N ASP A 66 3.35 4.21 10.22
CA ASP A 66 2.97 5.33 9.36
C ASP A 66 4.06 5.63 8.33
N LYS A 67 3.64 5.71 7.06
CA LYS A 67 4.53 5.88 5.90
C LYS A 67 5.62 4.80 5.78
N GLY A 68 5.54 3.71 6.54
CA GLY A 68 6.49 2.61 6.47
C GLY A 68 6.44 1.92 5.12
N LEU A 69 7.61 1.50 4.62
CA LEU A 69 7.73 0.66 3.42
C LEU A 69 7.18 -0.77 3.59
N PRO A 70 7.35 -1.46 4.73
CA PRO A 70 7.00 -2.88 4.79
C PRO A 70 5.49 -3.09 4.83
N THR A 71 5.03 -4.17 4.19
CA THR A 71 3.69 -4.71 4.43
C THR A 71 3.61 -5.36 5.81
N THR A 72 2.39 -5.71 6.22
CA THR A 72 2.17 -6.54 7.42
C THR A 72 2.83 -7.91 7.28
N GLY A 73 2.95 -8.46 6.08
CA GLY A 73 3.62 -9.75 5.82
C GLY A 73 5.11 -9.70 6.16
N LEU A 74 5.82 -8.69 5.65
CA LEU A 74 7.24 -8.50 5.96
C LEU A 74 7.46 -8.20 7.46
N LEU A 75 6.62 -7.36 8.07
CA LEU A 75 6.70 -7.12 9.52
C LEU A 75 6.50 -8.40 10.33
N ALA A 76 5.52 -9.23 9.97
CA ALA A 76 5.27 -10.50 10.63
C ALA A 76 6.48 -11.43 10.52
N GLN A 77 7.10 -11.55 9.34
CA GLN A 77 8.30 -12.36 9.15
C GLN A 77 9.44 -11.93 10.08
N VAL A 78 9.72 -10.62 10.16
CA VAL A 78 10.80 -10.08 11.00
C VAL A 78 10.53 -10.35 12.49
N LEU A 79 9.28 -10.13 12.92
CA LEU A 79 8.88 -10.33 14.31
C LEU A 79 8.94 -11.80 14.71
N VAL A 80 8.40 -12.71 13.89
CA VAL A 80 8.46 -14.16 14.13
C VAL A 80 9.91 -14.62 14.17
N GLY A 81 10.72 -14.26 13.18
CA GLY A 81 12.14 -14.60 13.17
C GLY A 81 12.86 -14.10 14.42
N LYS A 82 12.63 -12.84 14.83
CA LYS A 82 13.35 -12.24 15.95
C LYS A 82 12.93 -12.82 17.30
N TYR A 83 11.64 -12.97 17.52
CA TYR A 83 11.09 -13.23 18.84
C TYR A 83 10.68 -14.69 19.06
N LEU A 84 10.18 -15.38 18.03
CA LEU A 84 9.78 -16.79 18.13
C LEU A 84 10.96 -17.72 17.82
N ASP A 85 11.68 -17.45 16.74
CA ASP A 85 12.77 -18.33 16.26
C ASP A 85 14.16 -17.90 16.78
N HIS A 86 14.20 -16.85 17.60
CA HIS A 86 15.43 -16.28 18.17
C HIS A 86 16.51 -15.96 17.12
N LEU A 87 16.10 -15.62 15.90
CA LEU A 87 16.96 -15.28 14.78
C LEU A 87 17.41 -13.81 14.89
N PRO A 88 18.71 -13.53 15.14
CA PRO A 88 19.19 -12.16 15.26
C PRO A 88 18.97 -11.36 13.97
N LEU A 89 18.73 -10.05 14.09
CA LEU A 89 18.40 -9.19 12.94
C LEU A 89 19.48 -9.20 11.85
N TYR A 90 20.77 -9.20 12.22
CA TYR A 90 21.87 -9.29 11.23
C TYR A 90 21.84 -10.59 10.43
N ARG A 91 21.34 -11.69 11.01
CA ARG A 91 21.22 -12.96 10.29
C ARG A 91 19.99 -12.97 9.38
N GLN A 92 18.91 -12.30 9.80
CA GLN A 92 17.74 -12.08 8.94
C GLN A 92 18.09 -11.22 7.72
N GLU A 93 18.84 -10.15 7.93
CA GLU A 93 19.38 -9.31 6.86
C GLU A 93 20.15 -10.15 5.82
N ALA A 94 21.12 -10.96 6.27
CA ALA A 94 21.88 -11.84 5.40
C ALA A 94 21.04 -12.95 4.71
N ILE A 95 19.85 -13.27 5.23
CA ILE A 95 18.88 -14.17 4.57
C ILE A 95 18.12 -13.40 3.49
N PHE A 96 17.70 -12.17 3.79
CA PHE A 96 17.00 -11.31 2.85
C PHE A 96 17.86 -10.90 1.65
N GLU A 97 19.17 -10.73 1.83
CA GLU A 97 20.11 -10.49 0.72
C GLU A 97 20.18 -11.63 -0.32
N ARG A 98 19.65 -12.81 0.01
CA ARG A 98 19.65 -13.99 -0.87
C ARG A 98 18.34 -14.16 -1.64
N ALA A 99 17.34 -13.31 -1.37
CA ALA A 99 16.00 -13.37 -1.92
C ALA A 99 15.81 -12.48 -3.16
#